data_AF-A0A164PSG6-F1
#
_entry.id   AF-A0A164PSG6-F1
#
_cell.length_a   1.000
_cell.length_b   1.000
_cell.length_c   1.000
_cell.angle_alpha   90.00
_cell.angle_beta   90.00
_cell.angle_gamma   90.00
#
_symmetry.space_group_name_H-M   'P 1'
#
loop_
_entity.id
_entity.type
_entity.pdbx_description
1 polymer ?
#
loop_
_entity_poly.entity_id
_entity_poly.type
_entity_poly.pdbx_seq_one_letter_code
_entity_poly.pdbx_strand_id
1 'polypeptide(L)'
;MGPTFFRHSGVAAALGVALLAAPVAQAEPTPLNGLFALAPGVCANGAVTGSFFRMILPTGDAGGPYLQNSDSHCSDQTVTPLSAGTDGGLVSGSYQPQPDAAFDAAGNARSGRVTTPVRFYGVDFATATNPTDPQTGSGTGRPEISNSGGQLSGDLSSLGVTWNNQVFNQGSPKPGGGLPGKTSPVHGSIDGAGNFVIEWTSQIVGGPFNNFTGLWHLAGRYRGGPVAPAAAPIAPAPPAPAAAAPAPPVPAAAQPGVAPAAPGQPGAASAAATQSGGAPAASTRPGSASVASAQQIAHGDPVLATRTVDLPARQHVPVWVIPALVLVAIVAAGVFVKADAIAGRKRS
;
A
#
# COMPACT_ATOMS: atom_id res chain seq x y z
N MET A 1 -46.69 34.25 64.75
CA MET A 1 -45.84 34.08 65.95
C MET A 1 -45.14 32.73 65.82
N GLY A 2 -43.80 32.69 65.84
CA GLY A 2 -42.95 31.52 65.51
C GLY A 2 -42.90 30.43 66.60
N PRO A 3 -41.90 29.51 66.65
CA PRO A 3 -40.58 29.55 65.97
C PRO A 3 -40.01 28.21 65.40
N THR A 4 -38.89 28.34 64.66
CA THR A 4 -37.73 27.44 64.38
C THR A 4 -37.82 25.90 64.40
N PHE A 5 -37.23 25.24 63.38
CA PHE A 5 -36.08 24.32 63.54
C PHE A 5 -35.33 24.05 62.21
N PHE A 6 -34.01 23.84 62.35
CA PHE A 6 -32.94 23.71 61.35
C PHE A 6 -33.03 22.50 60.40
N ARG A 7 -32.38 22.60 59.22
CA ARG A 7 -31.26 21.70 58.86
C ARG A 7 -30.43 22.22 57.67
N HIS A 8 -29.12 22.28 57.91
CA HIS A 8 -28.05 22.52 56.95
C HIS A 8 -27.75 21.25 56.12
N SER A 9 -27.19 21.46 54.93
CA SER A 9 -26.19 20.65 54.19
C SER A 9 -26.41 20.95 52.71
N GLY A 10 -25.48 21.39 51.87
CA GLY A 10 -24.03 21.50 51.92
C GLY A 10 -23.64 21.55 50.44
N VAL A 11 -23.32 22.73 49.92
CA VAL A 11 -22.93 22.90 48.50
C VAL A 11 -21.44 22.62 48.40
N ALA A 12 -21.09 21.44 47.87
CA ALA A 12 -19.73 21.15 47.45
C ALA A 12 -19.49 21.79 46.07
N ALA A 13 -18.70 22.87 46.04
CA ALA A 13 -18.20 23.44 44.81
C ALA A 13 -17.08 22.54 44.25
N ALA A 14 -17.39 21.77 43.21
CA ALA A 14 -16.39 21.04 42.44
C ALA A 14 -15.69 22.02 41.47
N LEU A 15 -14.47 22.42 41.80
CA LEU A 15 -13.53 23.04 40.87
C LEU A 15 -13.06 21.98 39.87
N GLY A 16 -13.71 21.93 38.71
CA GLY A 16 -13.30 21.08 37.59
C GLY A 16 -12.05 21.65 36.92
N VAL A 17 -10.94 20.90 37.01
CA VAL A 17 -9.74 21.13 36.19
C VAL A 17 -10.04 20.61 34.79
N ALA A 18 -10.33 21.52 33.85
CA ALA A 18 -10.45 21.18 32.45
C ALA A 18 -9.05 20.94 31.86
N LEU A 19 -8.64 19.68 31.76
CA LEU A 19 -7.53 19.28 30.90
C LEU A 19 -7.97 19.48 29.45
N LEU A 20 -7.47 20.53 28.82
CA LEU A 20 -7.55 20.73 27.38
C LEU A 20 -6.67 19.67 26.69
N ALA A 21 -7.24 18.50 26.44
CA ALA A 21 -6.67 17.55 25.49
C ALA A 21 -6.77 18.18 24.10
N ALA A 22 -5.65 18.75 23.61
CA ALA A 22 -5.57 19.17 22.23
C ALA A 22 -5.81 17.94 21.33
N PRO A 23 -6.76 17.98 20.38
CA PRO A 23 -6.94 16.88 19.46
C PRO A 23 -5.65 16.70 18.66
N VAL A 24 -5.07 15.50 18.72
CA VAL A 24 -3.98 15.12 17.83
C VAL A 24 -4.58 15.13 16.43
N ALA A 25 -4.27 16.17 15.65
CA ALA A 25 -4.69 16.27 14.27
C ALA A 25 -4.00 15.14 13.49
N GLN A 26 -4.70 14.04 13.26
CA GLN A 26 -4.26 13.05 12.29
C GLN A 26 -4.36 13.71 10.92
N ALA A 27 -3.23 13.77 10.20
CA ALA A 27 -3.23 14.25 8.84
C ALA A 27 -4.17 13.38 8.00
N GLU A 28 -5.11 14.03 7.31
CA GLU A 28 -6.03 13.37 6.40
C GLU A 28 -5.23 12.55 5.36
N PRO A 29 -5.68 11.33 5.01
CA PRO A 29 -5.01 10.53 4.00
C PRO A 29 -4.84 11.33 2.70
N THR A 30 -3.59 11.50 2.27
CA THR A 30 -3.26 12.24 1.06
C THR A 30 -3.09 11.25 -0.10
N PRO A 31 -3.86 11.38 -1.19
CA PRO A 31 -3.70 10.51 -2.36
C PRO A 31 -2.29 10.63 -2.96
N LEU A 32 -1.66 9.49 -3.18
CA LEU A 32 -0.37 9.36 -3.86
C LEU A 32 -0.62 8.99 -5.32
N ASN A 33 -0.84 9.98 -6.17
CA ASN A 33 -0.97 9.77 -7.62
C ASN A 33 0.41 9.55 -8.25
N GLY A 34 0.57 8.53 -9.08
CA GLY A 34 1.84 8.22 -9.74
C GLY A 34 2.23 6.75 -9.67
N LEU A 35 3.47 6.47 -10.07
CA LEU A 35 3.95 5.11 -10.25
C LEU A 35 4.49 4.53 -8.94
N PHE A 36 3.89 3.43 -8.49
CA PHE A 36 4.45 2.50 -7.52
C PHE A 36 5.32 1.49 -8.27
N ALA A 37 6.58 1.86 -8.51
CA ALA A 37 7.50 1.05 -9.30
C ALA A 37 7.89 -0.21 -8.53
N LEU A 38 7.65 -1.38 -9.11
CA LEU A 38 7.83 -2.65 -8.42
C LEU A 38 9.29 -3.09 -8.41
N ALA A 39 9.80 -3.44 -7.22
CA ALA A 39 11.03 -4.19 -7.09
C ALA A 39 10.74 -5.67 -7.43
N PRO A 40 11.62 -6.32 -8.20
CA PRO A 40 11.45 -7.73 -8.55
C PRO A 40 11.50 -8.61 -7.30
N GLY A 41 10.66 -9.63 -7.26
CA GLY A 41 10.70 -10.69 -6.27
C GLY A 41 12.00 -11.48 -6.40
N VAL A 42 12.75 -11.61 -5.32
CA VAL A 42 14.00 -12.37 -5.25
C VAL A 42 13.89 -13.38 -4.12
N CYS A 43 14.14 -14.64 -4.45
CA CYS A 43 14.19 -15.75 -3.51
C CYS A 43 15.65 -16.10 -3.22
N ALA A 44 16.12 -15.82 -2.01
CA ALA A 44 17.49 -16.08 -1.59
C ALA A 44 17.54 -16.45 -0.10
N ASN A 45 18.41 -17.40 0.27
CA ASN A 45 18.65 -17.78 1.67
C ASN A 45 17.39 -18.16 2.47
N GLY A 46 16.40 -18.76 1.81
CA GLY A 46 15.12 -19.14 2.45
C GLY A 46 14.16 -17.97 2.70
N ALA A 47 14.50 -16.77 2.24
CA ALA A 47 13.69 -15.57 2.32
C ALA A 47 13.25 -15.09 0.93
N VAL A 48 12.17 -14.30 0.91
CA VAL A 48 11.67 -13.61 -0.29
C VAL A 48 11.68 -12.12 -0.01
N THR A 49 12.29 -11.36 -0.91
CA THR A 49 12.28 -9.89 -0.90
C THR A 49 11.66 -9.36 -2.18
N GLY A 50 11.19 -8.12 -2.19
CA GLY A 50 10.56 -7.52 -3.38
C GLY A 50 9.11 -7.96 -3.53
N SER A 51 8.59 -7.93 -4.76
CA SER A 51 7.17 -8.21 -5.02
C SER A 51 6.89 -9.70 -5.25
N PHE A 52 5.82 -10.22 -4.65
CA PHE A 52 5.40 -11.61 -4.87
C PHE A 52 3.90 -11.79 -4.66
N PHE A 53 3.41 -12.93 -5.17
CA PHE A 53 2.05 -13.41 -5.01
C PHE A 53 2.06 -14.79 -4.35
N ARG A 54 1.06 -15.06 -3.51
CA ARG A 54 0.74 -16.41 -3.04
C ARG A 54 -0.75 -16.66 -3.18
N MET A 55 -1.13 -17.89 -3.49
CA MET A 55 -2.53 -18.29 -3.54
C MET A 55 -2.89 -19.07 -2.28
N ILE A 56 -3.73 -18.50 -1.42
CA ILE A 56 -4.25 -19.15 -0.21
C ILE A 56 -5.34 -20.14 -0.64
N LEU A 57 -5.28 -21.36 -0.10
CA LEU A 57 -6.29 -22.39 -0.33
C LEU A 57 -7.62 -22.01 0.35
N PRO A 58 -8.77 -22.54 -0.13
CA PRO A 58 -10.08 -22.26 0.49
C PRO A 58 -10.16 -22.54 2.00
N THR A 59 -9.31 -23.43 2.53
CA THR A 59 -9.24 -23.77 3.95
C THR A 59 -8.27 -22.92 4.77
N GLY A 60 -7.45 -22.08 4.13
CA GLY A 60 -6.38 -21.33 4.80
C GLY A 60 -6.71 -19.87 5.12
N ASP A 61 -5.72 -19.17 5.65
CA ASP A 61 -5.77 -17.72 5.91
C ASP A 61 -4.46 -17.05 5.45
N ALA A 62 -4.18 -15.84 5.92
CA ALA A 62 -2.95 -15.12 5.61
C ALA A 62 -1.66 -15.83 6.09
N GLY A 63 -1.77 -16.88 6.92
CA GLY A 63 -0.69 -17.79 7.29
C GLY A 63 -0.65 -19.08 6.46
N GLY A 64 -1.66 -19.34 5.62
CA GLY A 64 -1.79 -20.54 4.78
C GLY A 64 -2.85 -21.53 5.27
N PRO A 65 -2.92 -22.75 4.71
CA PRO A 65 -2.02 -23.28 3.68
C PRO A 65 -2.19 -22.60 2.32
N TYR A 66 -1.11 -22.63 1.54
CA TYR A 66 -1.03 -22.04 0.22
C TYR A 66 -0.96 -23.12 -0.87
N LEU A 67 -1.48 -22.78 -2.05
CA LEU A 67 -1.29 -23.56 -3.27
C LEU A 67 0.17 -23.47 -3.72
N GLN A 68 0.75 -24.61 -4.10
CA GLN A 68 2.12 -24.70 -4.59
C GLN A 68 2.16 -24.39 -6.10
N ASN A 69 2.84 -23.32 -6.51
CA ASN A 69 3.12 -23.07 -7.92
C ASN A 69 4.34 -23.89 -8.36
N SER A 70 4.10 -24.98 -9.11
CA SER A 70 5.19 -25.83 -9.63
C SER A 70 6.13 -25.12 -10.59
N ASP A 71 5.71 -24.01 -11.19
CA ASP A 71 6.52 -23.18 -12.09
C ASP A 71 7.36 -22.14 -11.36
N SER A 72 7.20 -22.01 -10.03
CA SER A 72 8.04 -21.11 -9.24
C SER A 72 9.48 -21.60 -9.18
N HIS A 73 10.41 -20.68 -9.36
CA HIS A 73 11.85 -20.93 -9.21
C HIS A 73 12.31 -20.82 -7.74
N CYS A 74 11.43 -20.43 -6.82
CA CYS A 74 11.74 -20.33 -5.41
C CYS A 74 11.77 -21.71 -4.76
N SER A 75 12.61 -21.87 -3.74
CA SER A 75 12.63 -23.09 -2.91
C SER A 75 11.33 -23.32 -2.14
N ASP A 76 10.61 -22.25 -1.82
CA ASP A 76 9.20 -22.30 -1.43
C ASP A 76 8.33 -22.10 -2.67
N GLN A 77 7.80 -23.21 -3.20
CA GLN A 77 6.95 -23.19 -4.39
C GLN A 77 5.60 -22.51 -4.18
N THR A 78 5.21 -22.16 -2.94
CA THR A 78 3.99 -21.36 -2.71
C THR A 78 4.15 -19.90 -3.09
N VAL A 79 5.39 -19.44 -3.26
CA VAL A 79 5.73 -18.07 -3.62
C VAL A 79 5.83 -17.97 -5.13
N THR A 80 5.14 -17.00 -5.70
CA THR A 80 5.27 -16.64 -7.12
C THR A 80 5.90 -15.24 -7.21
N PRO A 81 7.21 -15.12 -7.47
CA PRO A 81 7.87 -13.83 -7.60
C PRO A 81 7.27 -13.01 -8.73
N LEU A 82 7.07 -11.73 -8.49
CA LEU A 82 6.56 -10.78 -9.46
C LEU A 82 7.66 -9.82 -9.88
N SER A 83 7.58 -9.31 -11.09
CA SER A 83 8.43 -8.23 -11.57
C SER A 83 7.59 -7.12 -12.18
N ALA A 84 8.14 -5.91 -12.21
CA ALA A 84 7.53 -4.77 -12.88
C ALA A 84 7.12 -5.12 -14.32
N GLY A 85 5.94 -4.66 -14.72
CA GLY A 85 5.50 -4.73 -16.12
C GLY A 85 6.13 -3.63 -16.98
N THR A 86 5.63 -3.47 -18.20
CA THR A 86 6.10 -2.48 -19.18
C THR A 86 5.94 -1.04 -18.70
N ASP A 87 4.98 -0.77 -17.81
CA ASP A 87 4.77 0.56 -17.24
C ASP A 87 5.60 0.76 -15.96
N GLY A 88 6.41 -0.24 -15.56
CA GLY A 88 7.27 -0.20 -14.39
C GLY A 88 6.58 -0.60 -13.07
N GLY A 89 5.27 -0.85 -13.06
CA GLY A 89 4.53 -1.21 -11.86
C GLY A 89 3.07 -0.75 -11.85
N LEU A 90 2.52 -0.60 -10.64
CA LEU A 90 1.15 -0.13 -10.41
C LEU A 90 1.09 1.40 -10.47
N VAL A 91 0.16 1.95 -11.25
CA VAL A 91 -0.08 3.40 -11.32
C VAL A 91 -1.31 3.75 -10.49
N SER A 92 -1.10 4.48 -9.41
CA SER A 92 -2.17 5.10 -8.63
C SER A 92 -2.66 6.36 -9.36
N GLY A 93 -3.97 6.55 -9.39
CA GLY A 93 -4.65 7.63 -10.11
C GLY A 93 -4.89 7.36 -11.59
N SER A 94 -4.59 6.17 -12.14
CA SER A 94 -4.88 5.84 -13.55
C SER A 94 -5.05 4.35 -13.80
N TYR A 95 -5.93 3.99 -14.73
CA TYR A 95 -6.11 2.61 -15.18
C TYR A 95 -4.96 2.16 -16.10
N GLN A 96 -4.60 0.89 -15.95
CA GLN A 96 -3.69 0.14 -16.81
C GLN A 96 -4.46 -1.08 -17.35
N PRO A 97 -5.42 -0.85 -18.27
CA PRO A 97 -6.33 -1.89 -18.72
C PRO A 97 -5.58 -2.99 -19.47
N GLN A 98 -6.14 -4.19 -19.40
CA GLN A 98 -5.71 -5.30 -20.26
C GLN A 98 -6.04 -4.96 -21.73
N PRO A 99 -5.27 -5.48 -22.71
CA PRO A 99 -5.60 -5.30 -24.13
C PRO A 99 -6.90 -6.02 -24.49
N ASP A 100 -7.57 -5.59 -25.57
CA ASP A 100 -8.81 -6.22 -26.06
C ASP A 100 -8.63 -7.73 -26.29
N ALA A 101 -7.52 -8.10 -26.92
CA ALA A 101 -7.08 -9.49 -26.99
C ALA A 101 -6.26 -9.84 -25.74
N ALA A 102 -6.95 -10.09 -24.62
CA ALA A 102 -6.32 -10.36 -23.32
C ALA A 102 -5.55 -11.70 -23.25
N PHE A 103 -5.84 -12.64 -24.16
CA PHE A 103 -5.27 -13.99 -24.17
C PHE A 103 -4.64 -14.35 -25.51
N ASP A 104 -3.63 -15.21 -25.49
CA ASP A 104 -3.22 -15.97 -26.67
C ASP A 104 -4.03 -17.27 -26.84
N ALA A 105 -3.73 -18.04 -27.89
CA ALA A 105 -4.43 -19.28 -28.19
C ALA A 105 -4.22 -20.39 -27.13
N ALA A 106 -3.19 -20.29 -26.31
CA ALA A 106 -2.89 -21.23 -25.22
C ALA A 106 -3.46 -20.75 -23.87
N GLY A 107 -4.13 -19.60 -23.84
CA GLY A 107 -4.71 -19.02 -22.63
C GLY A 107 -3.74 -18.21 -21.79
N ASN A 108 -2.52 -17.94 -22.28
CA ASN A 108 -1.57 -17.05 -21.59
C ASN A 108 -2.07 -15.61 -21.65
N ALA A 109 -1.93 -14.91 -20.53
CA ALA A 109 -2.24 -13.51 -20.44
C ALA A 109 -1.27 -12.67 -21.28
N ARG A 110 -1.83 -11.72 -22.04
CA ARG A 110 -1.08 -10.77 -22.87
C ARG A 110 -0.90 -9.41 -22.21
N SER A 111 -1.68 -9.10 -21.17
CA SER A 111 -1.44 -7.91 -20.36
C SER A 111 -0.06 -8.03 -19.73
N GLY A 112 0.72 -6.97 -19.72
CA GLY A 112 2.04 -6.97 -19.09
C GLY A 112 2.38 -5.61 -18.49
N ARG A 113 1.37 -4.78 -18.23
CA ARG A 113 1.57 -3.36 -17.88
C ARG A 113 1.93 -3.16 -16.42
N VAL A 114 1.16 -3.78 -15.51
CA VAL A 114 1.37 -3.68 -14.06
C VAL A 114 2.50 -4.60 -13.61
N THR A 115 2.38 -5.90 -13.91
CA THR A 115 3.43 -6.91 -13.71
C THR A 115 3.77 -7.56 -15.04
N THR A 116 5.01 -8.02 -15.19
CA THR A 116 5.36 -8.92 -16.30
C THR A 116 4.56 -10.22 -16.15
N PRO A 117 4.05 -10.84 -17.24
CA PRO A 117 3.38 -12.13 -17.15
C PRO A 117 4.25 -13.18 -16.45
N VAL A 118 3.67 -13.92 -15.51
CA VAL A 118 4.37 -14.97 -14.75
C VAL A 118 3.65 -16.30 -14.89
N ARG A 119 4.42 -17.35 -15.11
CA ARG A 119 3.92 -18.72 -15.25
C ARG A 119 3.32 -19.22 -13.93
N PHE A 120 2.10 -19.73 -14.00
CA PHE A 120 1.39 -20.32 -12.88
C PHE A 120 0.58 -21.52 -13.37
N TYR A 121 1.00 -22.74 -13.00
CA TYR A 121 0.45 -24.00 -13.51
C TYR A 121 0.41 -24.09 -15.04
N GLY A 122 1.55 -23.81 -15.69
CA GLY A 122 1.69 -23.99 -17.12
C GLY A 122 1.08 -22.86 -17.97
N VAL A 123 0.41 -21.87 -17.38
CA VAL A 123 -0.15 -20.70 -18.10
C VAL A 123 0.35 -19.40 -17.47
N ASP A 124 0.73 -18.42 -18.30
CA ASP A 124 1.13 -17.11 -17.79
C ASP A 124 -0.09 -16.32 -17.33
N PHE A 125 -0.09 -15.85 -16.08
CA PHE A 125 -1.05 -14.85 -15.61
C PHE A 125 -0.45 -13.47 -15.69
N ALA A 126 -1.33 -12.46 -15.77
CA ALA A 126 -0.91 -11.08 -15.65
C ALA A 126 -1.96 -10.23 -14.93
N THR A 127 -1.50 -9.11 -14.39
CA THR A 127 -2.34 -8.14 -13.68
C THR A 127 -2.66 -6.94 -14.57
N ALA A 128 -3.87 -6.40 -14.42
CA ALA A 128 -4.32 -5.16 -15.03
C ALA A 128 -5.25 -4.39 -14.08
N THR A 129 -5.39 -3.08 -14.27
CA THR A 129 -6.42 -2.29 -13.60
C THR A 129 -7.43 -1.82 -14.63
N ASN A 130 -8.67 -2.31 -14.53
CA ASN A 130 -9.72 -2.10 -15.53
C ASN A 130 -10.84 -1.24 -14.96
N PRO A 131 -11.41 -0.29 -15.73
CA PRO A 131 -12.54 0.53 -15.26
C PRO A 131 -13.81 -0.28 -14.98
N THR A 132 -13.97 -1.39 -15.69
CA THR A 132 -15.04 -2.37 -15.49
C THR A 132 -14.41 -3.70 -15.17
N ASP A 133 -14.89 -4.36 -14.12
CA ASP A 133 -14.47 -5.70 -13.75
C ASP A 133 -14.93 -6.69 -14.84
N PRO A 134 -14.02 -7.31 -15.62
CA PRO A 134 -14.41 -8.19 -16.72
C PRO A 134 -15.16 -9.44 -16.25
N GLN A 135 -15.03 -9.82 -14.98
CA GLN A 135 -15.70 -11.00 -14.44
C GLN A 135 -17.18 -10.73 -14.16
N THR A 136 -17.53 -9.56 -13.63
CA THR A 136 -18.88 -9.24 -13.17
C THR A 136 -19.61 -8.21 -14.05
N GLY A 137 -18.88 -7.48 -14.90
CA GLY A 137 -19.40 -6.34 -15.65
C GLY A 137 -19.64 -5.09 -14.79
N SER A 138 -19.28 -5.11 -13.51
CA SER A 138 -19.47 -3.98 -12.60
C SER A 138 -18.41 -2.91 -12.81
N GLY A 139 -18.79 -1.64 -12.65
CA GLY A 139 -17.83 -0.54 -12.57
C GLY A 139 -16.94 -0.66 -11.35
N THR A 140 -15.71 -0.20 -11.46
CA THR A 140 -14.69 -0.26 -10.40
C THR A 140 -14.18 1.14 -10.05
N GLY A 141 -13.50 1.24 -8.90
CA GLY A 141 -12.75 2.44 -8.54
C GLY A 141 -11.48 2.57 -9.39
N ARG A 142 -11.11 3.81 -9.69
CA ARG A 142 -9.78 4.13 -10.22
C ARG A 142 -8.76 3.70 -9.16
N PRO A 143 -7.66 3.01 -9.53
CA PRO A 143 -6.65 2.61 -8.55
C PRO A 143 -6.20 3.83 -7.77
N GLU A 144 -6.23 3.77 -6.44
CA GLU A 144 -5.82 4.86 -5.59
C GLU A 144 -5.11 4.30 -4.35
N ILE A 145 -3.92 4.83 -4.08
CA ILE A 145 -3.19 4.60 -2.85
C ILE A 145 -3.05 5.95 -2.15
N SER A 146 -3.34 5.98 -0.85
CA SER A 146 -3.28 7.16 -0.01
C SER A 146 -2.27 6.97 1.13
N ASN A 147 -1.62 8.05 1.53
CA ASN A 147 -0.66 8.08 2.62
C ASN A 147 -1.21 8.89 3.80
N SER A 148 -1.21 8.29 4.99
CA SER A 148 -1.42 9.00 6.26
C SER A 148 -0.23 8.73 7.17
N GLY A 149 0.68 9.71 7.26
CA GLY A 149 1.83 9.63 8.17
C GLY A 149 2.76 8.43 7.93
N GLY A 150 2.96 8.03 6.68
CA GLY A 150 3.80 6.88 6.29
C GLY A 150 3.05 5.54 6.25
N GLN A 151 1.77 5.50 6.63
CA GLN A 151 0.91 4.34 6.45
C GLN A 151 0.15 4.44 5.13
N LEU A 152 0.15 3.36 4.36
CA LEU A 152 -0.55 3.28 3.09
C LEU A 152 -1.90 2.59 3.27
N SER A 153 -2.91 3.09 2.58
CA SER A 153 -4.20 2.45 2.35
C SER A 153 -4.65 2.71 0.92
N GLY A 154 -5.74 2.11 0.45
CA GLY A 154 -6.19 2.38 -0.91
C GLY A 154 -7.39 1.59 -1.39
N ASP A 155 -7.82 1.94 -2.60
CA ASP A 155 -8.80 1.23 -3.41
C ASP A 155 -8.09 0.66 -4.64
N LEU A 156 -7.97 -0.67 -4.67
CA LEU A 156 -7.48 -1.44 -5.79
C LEU A 156 -8.57 -2.33 -6.39
N SER A 157 -9.85 -1.98 -6.24
CA SER A 157 -11.01 -2.75 -6.72
C SER A 157 -11.00 -3.04 -8.21
N SER A 158 -10.28 -2.24 -9.00
CA SER A 158 -10.06 -2.43 -10.43
C SER A 158 -9.00 -3.46 -10.79
N LEU A 159 -8.21 -3.95 -9.83
CA LEU A 159 -7.17 -4.93 -10.09
C LEU A 159 -7.79 -6.29 -10.46
N GLY A 160 -7.52 -6.72 -11.68
CA GLY A 160 -7.86 -8.04 -12.19
C GLY A 160 -6.62 -8.86 -12.50
N VAL A 161 -6.76 -10.18 -12.42
CA VAL A 161 -5.80 -11.16 -12.94
C VAL A 161 -6.41 -11.90 -14.11
N THR A 162 -5.71 -11.88 -15.22
CA THR A 162 -6.00 -12.64 -16.43
C THR A 162 -5.22 -13.96 -16.35
N TRP A 163 -5.88 -15.11 -16.44
CA TRP A 163 -5.23 -16.43 -16.43
C TRP A 163 -6.13 -17.50 -17.06
N ASN A 164 -5.57 -18.32 -17.95
CA ASN A 164 -6.25 -19.48 -18.55
C ASN A 164 -7.63 -19.17 -19.13
N ASN A 165 -7.69 -18.15 -20.00
CA ASN A 165 -8.92 -17.66 -20.64
C ASN A 165 -10.00 -17.16 -19.67
N GLN A 166 -9.63 -16.86 -18.42
CA GLN A 166 -10.52 -16.29 -17.41
C GLN A 166 -9.91 -15.03 -16.79
N VAL A 167 -10.79 -14.19 -16.26
CA VAL A 167 -10.39 -13.00 -15.50
C VAL A 167 -10.99 -13.11 -14.11
N PHE A 168 -10.16 -12.87 -13.11
CA PHE A 168 -10.55 -12.88 -11.70
C PHE A 168 -10.30 -11.51 -11.11
N ASN A 169 -11.31 -10.93 -10.47
CA ASN A 169 -11.08 -9.73 -9.69
C ASN A 169 -10.19 -10.07 -8.49
N GLN A 170 -9.04 -9.41 -8.37
CA GLN A 170 -8.04 -9.59 -7.31
C GLN A 170 -7.80 -8.30 -6.52
N GLY A 171 -8.69 -7.32 -6.71
CA GLY A 171 -8.69 -6.03 -6.05
C GLY A 171 -9.18 -6.08 -4.62
N SER A 172 -8.88 -5.01 -3.89
CA SER A 172 -9.48 -4.76 -2.58
C SER A 172 -9.74 -3.25 -2.39
N PRO A 173 -10.93 -2.85 -1.92
CA PRO A 173 -12.11 -3.70 -1.74
C PRO A 173 -12.58 -4.32 -3.06
N LYS A 174 -13.59 -5.19 -3.03
CA LYS A 174 -14.25 -5.64 -4.27
C LYS A 174 -15.02 -4.47 -4.90
N PRO A 175 -15.35 -4.54 -6.20
CA PRO A 175 -16.27 -3.58 -6.82
C PRO A 175 -17.54 -3.41 -5.96
N GLY A 176 -17.87 -2.16 -5.62
CA GLY A 176 -18.94 -1.83 -4.66
C GLY A 176 -18.48 -1.66 -3.20
N GLY A 177 -17.19 -1.74 -2.91
CA GLY A 177 -16.60 -1.39 -1.61
C GLY A 177 -16.61 -2.51 -0.56
N GLY A 178 -17.15 -3.69 -0.89
CA GLY A 178 -17.23 -4.82 0.04
C GLY A 178 -15.91 -5.56 0.23
N LEU A 179 -15.77 -6.24 1.38
CA LEU A 179 -14.66 -7.12 1.71
C LEU A 179 -15.15 -8.56 1.95
N PRO A 180 -15.69 -9.24 0.93
CA PRO A 180 -16.29 -10.56 1.10
C PRO A 180 -15.23 -11.62 1.45
N GLY A 181 -15.64 -12.57 2.29
CA GLY A 181 -14.82 -13.71 2.67
C GLY A 181 -13.52 -13.28 3.34
N LYS A 182 -12.40 -13.66 2.74
CA LYS A 182 -11.04 -13.39 3.22
C LYS A 182 -10.38 -12.19 2.52
N THR A 183 -11.17 -11.31 1.91
CA THR A 183 -10.66 -10.07 1.32
C THR A 183 -10.30 -9.10 2.45
N SER A 184 -9.05 -8.61 2.50
CA SER A 184 -8.61 -7.61 3.48
C SER A 184 -8.48 -6.24 2.82
N PRO A 185 -8.59 -5.13 3.56
CA PRO A 185 -8.21 -3.82 3.04
C PRO A 185 -6.75 -3.80 2.55
N VAL A 186 -6.47 -2.90 1.60
CA VAL A 186 -5.10 -2.55 1.23
C VAL A 186 -4.47 -1.81 2.40
N HIS A 187 -3.29 -2.27 2.80
CA HIS A 187 -2.50 -1.64 3.86
C HIS A 187 -1.02 -1.69 3.51
N GLY A 188 -0.21 -0.86 4.15
CA GLY A 188 1.22 -0.83 3.86
C GLY A 188 1.94 0.30 4.55
N SER A 189 3.19 0.54 4.14
CA SER A 189 3.96 1.69 4.58
C SER A 189 4.79 2.29 3.46
N ILE A 190 5.13 3.56 3.61
CA ILE A 190 6.07 4.28 2.75
C ILE A 190 7.01 5.15 3.60
N ASP A 191 8.28 5.20 3.24
CA ASP A 191 9.26 6.09 3.88
C ASP A 191 9.42 7.42 3.11
N GLY A 192 10.21 8.35 3.67
CA GLY A 192 10.50 9.63 3.02
C GLY A 192 11.33 9.54 1.73
N ALA A 193 12.00 8.40 1.48
CA ALA A 193 12.71 8.14 0.23
C ALA A 193 11.79 7.54 -0.86
N GLY A 194 10.54 7.23 -0.50
CA GLY A 194 9.51 6.63 -1.33
C GLY A 194 9.56 5.11 -1.39
N ASN A 195 10.37 4.44 -0.57
CA ASN A 195 10.35 2.98 -0.50
C ASN A 195 9.04 2.54 0.15
N PHE A 196 8.32 1.62 -0.50
CA PHE A 196 7.02 1.17 -0.04
C PHE A 196 6.91 -0.34 0.02
N VAL A 197 5.97 -0.78 0.85
CA VAL A 197 5.38 -2.12 0.84
C VAL A 197 3.86 -1.95 0.97
N ILE A 198 3.10 -2.60 0.09
CA ILE A 198 1.64 -2.71 0.19
C ILE A 198 1.22 -4.17 0.12
N GLU A 199 0.23 -4.53 0.95
CA GLU A 199 -0.26 -5.88 1.12
C GLU A 199 -1.79 -5.88 1.19
N TRP A 200 -2.38 -6.92 0.62
CA TRP A 200 -3.80 -7.24 0.81
C TRP A 200 -4.07 -8.69 0.43
N THR A 201 -5.19 -9.21 0.93
CA THR A 201 -5.78 -10.43 0.42
C THR A 201 -7.03 -10.13 -0.38
N SER A 202 -7.28 -10.89 -1.45
CA SER A 202 -8.48 -10.76 -2.27
C SER A 202 -9.05 -12.13 -2.59
N GLN A 203 -10.25 -12.41 -2.07
CA GLN A 203 -10.92 -13.68 -2.31
C GLN A 203 -11.61 -13.66 -3.67
N ILE A 204 -11.42 -14.70 -4.47
CA ILE A 204 -12.16 -14.91 -5.71
C ILE A 204 -13.61 -15.26 -5.35
N VAL A 205 -14.53 -14.50 -5.92
CA VAL A 205 -15.99 -14.68 -5.75
C VAL A 205 -16.56 -15.19 -7.07
N GLY A 206 -17.14 -16.38 -7.04
CA GLY A 206 -17.68 -17.05 -8.22
C GLY A 206 -16.64 -17.77 -9.08
N GLY A 207 -17.13 -18.50 -10.08
CA GLY A 207 -16.30 -19.28 -11.00
C GLY A 207 -15.63 -20.52 -10.38
N PRO A 208 -14.79 -21.22 -11.15
CA PRO A 208 -14.14 -22.47 -10.72
C PRO A 208 -13.16 -22.31 -9.54
N PHE A 209 -12.62 -21.12 -9.33
CA PHE A 209 -11.67 -20.79 -8.26
C PHE A 209 -12.33 -20.09 -7.08
N ASN A 210 -13.65 -20.18 -6.94
CA ASN A 210 -14.37 -19.58 -5.83
C ASN A 210 -13.74 -19.97 -4.47
N ASN A 211 -13.62 -18.99 -3.57
CA ASN A 211 -13.00 -19.10 -2.24
C ASN A 211 -11.47 -19.25 -2.19
N PHE A 212 -10.79 -19.41 -3.33
CA PHE A 212 -9.35 -19.17 -3.36
C PHE A 212 -9.07 -17.69 -3.11
N THR A 213 -7.98 -17.38 -2.43
CA THR A 213 -7.67 -16.01 -2.03
C THR A 213 -6.24 -15.68 -2.43
N GLY A 214 -6.08 -14.63 -3.23
CA GLY A 214 -4.74 -14.11 -3.52
C GLY A 214 -4.22 -13.30 -2.36
N LEU A 215 -3.01 -13.59 -1.91
CA LEU A 215 -2.20 -12.72 -1.06
C LEU A 215 -1.21 -12.00 -1.96
N TRP A 216 -1.28 -10.67 -1.92
CA TRP A 216 -0.40 -9.80 -2.68
C TRP A 216 0.55 -9.08 -1.75
N HIS A 217 1.82 -9.09 -2.12
CA HIS A 217 2.85 -8.29 -1.50
C HIS A 217 3.59 -7.54 -2.60
N LEU A 218 3.40 -6.23 -2.68
CA LEU A 218 4.09 -5.38 -3.64
C LEU A 218 5.04 -4.46 -2.90
N ALA A 219 6.31 -4.52 -3.27
CA ALA A 219 7.35 -3.70 -2.68
C ALA A 219 8.11 -2.96 -3.79
N GLY A 220 8.65 -1.79 -3.47
CA GLY A 220 9.45 -1.04 -4.42
C GLY A 220 9.55 0.43 -4.08
N ARG A 221 9.52 1.31 -5.09
CA ARG A 221 9.70 2.74 -4.91
C ARG A 221 8.63 3.57 -5.61
N TYR A 222 8.02 4.49 -4.88
CA TYR A 222 7.06 5.44 -5.41
C TYR A 222 7.76 6.54 -6.23
N ARG A 223 7.16 6.89 -7.37
CA ARG A 223 7.60 7.88 -8.36
C ARG A 223 6.40 8.72 -8.79
N GLY A 224 5.94 9.60 -7.91
CA GLY A 224 4.85 10.54 -8.22
C GLY A 224 4.98 11.92 -7.57
N GLY A 225 5.96 12.12 -6.69
CA GLY A 225 6.23 13.39 -6.02
C GLY A 225 6.83 13.19 -4.63
N PRO A 226 7.04 14.27 -3.86
CA PRO A 226 7.48 14.18 -2.47
C PRO A 226 6.46 13.39 -1.64
N VAL A 227 6.96 12.49 -0.79
CA VAL A 227 6.15 11.79 0.21
C VAL A 227 6.29 12.54 1.52
N ALA A 228 5.17 12.94 2.15
CA ALA A 228 5.22 13.52 3.47
C ALA A 228 5.85 12.50 4.45
N PRO A 229 6.89 12.88 5.22
CA PRO A 229 7.55 11.96 6.13
C PRO A 229 6.57 11.40 7.17
N ALA A 230 6.81 10.16 7.59
CA ALA A 230 6.07 9.56 8.67
C ALA A 230 6.15 10.45 9.91
N ALA A 231 5.02 10.72 10.56
CA ALA A 231 5.01 11.48 11.80
C ALA A 231 5.91 10.76 12.81
N ALA A 232 6.82 11.49 13.45
CA ALA A 232 7.73 10.90 14.44
C ALA A 232 6.92 10.21 15.55
N PRO A 233 7.41 9.07 16.11
CA PRO A 233 6.78 8.46 17.27
C PRO A 233 6.67 9.51 18.38
N ILE A 234 5.48 9.64 18.96
CA ILE A 234 5.26 10.52 20.11
C ILE A 234 6.18 10.03 21.23
N ALA A 235 7.14 10.86 21.63
CA ALA A 235 7.99 10.57 22.77
C ALA A 235 7.13 10.33 24.03
N PRO A 236 7.46 9.36 24.89
CA PRO A 236 6.73 9.17 26.14
C PRO A 236 6.72 10.50 26.90
N ALA A 237 5.54 10.88 27.39
CA ALA A 237 5.37 12.10 28.16
C ALA A 237 6.39 12.11 29.33
N PRO A 238 7.08 13.24 29.58
CA PRO A 238 7.97 13.35 30.72
C PRO A 238 7.18 13.09 32.01
N PRO A 239 7.76 12.39 33.00
CA PRO A 239 7.09 12.14 34.27
C PRO A 239 6.71 13.48 34.91
N ALA A 240 5.48 13.53 35.44
CA ALA A 240 4.92 14.73 36.07
C ALA A 240 5.86 15.26 37.18
N PRO A 241 6.03 16.59 37.30
CA PRO A 241 6.81 17.16 38.40
C PRO A 241 6.18 16.78 39.75
N ALA A 242 6.99 16.33 40.70
CA ALA A 242 6.56 16.11 42.06
C ALA A 242 5.94 17.40 42.64
N ALA A 243 4.76 17.27 43.24
CA ALA A 243 4.00 18.38 43.81
C ALA A 243 4.85 19.16 44.83
N ALA A 244 5.09 20.44 44.55
CA ALA A 244 5.70 21.36 45.49
C ALA A 244 4.72 21.67 46.64
N ALA A 245 5.23 21.69 47.87
CA ALA A 245 4.49 22.02 49.08
C ALA A 245 3.90 23.45 49.03
N PRO A 246 2.76 23.71 49.68
CA PRO A 246 2.06 24.99 49.59
C PRO A 246 2.82 26.12 50.30
N ALA A 247 2.92 27.27 49.63
CA ALA A 247 3.50 28.50 50.16
C ALA A 247 2.48 29.30 51.00
N PRO A 248 2.92 30.06 52.03
CA PRO A 248 2.07 30.85 52.91
C PRO A 248 1.58 32.18 52.27
N PRO A 249 0.54 32.81 52.84
CA PRO A 249 -0.25 33.86 52.17
C PRO A 249 0.39 35.26 52.13
N VAL A 250 -0.05 36.01 51.12
CA VAL A 250 0.40 37.34 50.68
C VAL A 250 -0.24 38.47 51.51
N PRO A 251 0.44 39.64 51.69
CA PRO A 251 -0.23 40.91 51.96
C PRO A 251 -0.22 41.86 50.75
N ALA A 252 -1.33 42.60 50.61
CA ALA A 252 -1.70 43.49 49.51
C ALA A 252 -0.96 44.85 49.49
N ALA A 253 -0.81 45.45 48.29
CA ALA A 253 -1.39 46.77 47.91
C ALA A 253 -0.67 47.46 46.73
N ALA A 254 -1.46 48.29 46.03
CA ALA A 254 -1.14 49.48 45.21
C ALA A 254 -0.88 49.36 43.68
N GLN A 255 -1.87 49.83 42.91
CA GLN A 255 -1.70 50.60 41.64
C GLN A 255 -1.94 52.11 41.96
N PRO A 256 -1.87 53.11 41.03
CA PRO A 256 -1.60 53.12 39.58
C PRO A 256 -0.65 54.26 39.10
N GLY A 257 -0.32 54.31 37.79
CA GLY A 257 0.32 55.47 37.14
C GLY A 257 0.27 55.39 35.61
N VAL A 258 -0.08 56.50 34.95
CA VAL A 258 -0.64 56.62 33.59
C VAL A 258 0.33 57.34 32.62
N ALA A 259 0.55 56.77 31.42
CA ALA A 259 0.83 57.36 30.06
C ALA A 259 1.92 58.47 29.89
N PRO A 260 2.28 58.95 28.67
CA PRO A 260 1.84 58.62 27.29
C PRO A 260 2.97 58.46 26.23
N ALA A 261 2.53 58.19 24.99
CA ALA A 261 3.29 58.08 23.73
C ALA A 261 3.68 59.43 23.10
N ALA A 262 4.60 59.44 22.10
CA ALA A 262 4.47 59.98 20.72
C ALA A 262 5.87 60.08 20.00
N PRO A 263 6.03 60.62 18.76
CA PRO A 263 6.48 59.88 17.57
C PRO A 263 7.67 60.54 16.82
N GLY A 264 8.11 59.99 15.67
CA GLY A 264 9.00 60.75 14.76
C GLY A 264 9.70 59.92 13.69
N GLN A 265 9.61 60.37 12.44
CA GLN A 265 9.90 59.65 11.19
C GLN A 265 11.12 60.33 10.45
N PRO A 266 11.33 60.26 9.11
CA PRO A 266 12.44 59.58 8.42
C PRO A 266 13.42 60.49 7.63
N GLY A 267 14.45 59.89 7.01
CA GLY A 267 15.27 60.45 5.92
C GLY A 267 16.58 59.66 5.75
N ALA A 268 17.24 59.46 4.61
CA ALA A 268 17.07 59.91 3.23
C ALA A 268 17.87 58.97 2.30
N ALA A 269 17.69 59.13 0.98
CA ALA A 269 18.14 58.27 -0.11
C ALA A 269 19.49 58.67 -0.76
N SER A 270 19.84 57.92 -1.84
CA SER A 270 20.82 58.16 -2.94
C SER A 270 22.24 57.60 -2.75
N ALA A 271 22.94 57.00 -3.73
CA ALA A 271 22.82 56.81 -5.19
C ALA A 271 23.63 55.54 -5.62
N ALA A 272 23.24 54.74 -6.63
CA ALA A 272 23.72 54.69 -8.04
C ALA A 272 25.26 54.89 -8.23
N ALA A 273 26.03 54.22 -9.09
CA ALA A 273 25.96 53.17 -10.12
C ALA A 273 27.44 52.68 -10.32
N THR A 274 27.78 51.55 -10.96
CA THR A 274 28.05 51.44 -12.41
C THR A 274 28.59 50.04 -12.75
N GLN A 275 28.27 49.61 -13.97
CA GLN A 275 28.51 48.34 -14.66
C GLN A 275 29.97 48.04 -15.07
N SER A 276 30.22 46.75 -15.38
CA SER A 276 30.83 46.17 -16.61
C SER A 276 31.58 44.89 -16.21
N GLY A 277 31.54 43.74 -16.88
CA GLY A 277 31.21 43.39 -18.26
C GLY A 277 32.35 42.49 -18.78
N GLY A 278 32.05 41.30 -19.30
CA GLY A 278 33.04 40.52 -20.08
C GLY A 278 32.97 38.99 -19.97
N ALA A 279 32.28 38.36 -20.93
CA ALA A 279 32.64 37.05 -21.47
C ALA A 279 33.52 37.28 -22.73
N PRO A 280 34.30 36.30 -23.24
CA PRO A 280 33.71 35.33 -24.19
C PRO A 280 34.34 33.91 -24.24
N ALA A 281 33.73 33.11 -25.12
CA ALA A 281 33.84 31.70 -25.54
C ALA A 281 35.22 31.09 -25.93
N ALA A 282 35.36 29.75 -25.88
CA ALA A 282 35.26 28.82 -27.04
C ALA A 282 35.95 27.43 -26.87
N SER A 283 35.17 26.36 -27.12
CA SER A 283 35.41 25.06 -27.81
C SER A 283 36.78 24.34 -27.87
N THR A 284 36.79 23.03 -27.49
CA THR A 284 37.45 21.91 -28.22
C THR A 284 37.03 20.52 -27.66
N ARG A 285 36.94 19.50 -28.54
CA ARG A 285 36.62 18.05 -28.36
C ARG A 285 37.63 17.26 -29.26
N PRO A 286 37.74 15.90 -29.33
CA PRO A 286 37.42 14.73 -28.47
C PRO A 286 38.61 13.74 -28.23
N GLY A 287 38.41 12.70 -27.40
CA GLY A 287 39.26 11.50 -27.23
C GLY A 287 39.54 11.24 -25.74
N SER A 288 39.41 10.07 -25.11
CA SER A 288 39.40 8.67 -25.56
C SER A 288 38.69 7.83 -24.48
N ALA A 289 37.98 6.78 -24.89
CA ALA A 289 37.42 5.78 -23.98
C ALA A 289 38.54 4.93 -23.35
N SER A 290 38.40 4.54 -22.07
CA SER A 290 38.48 3.13 -21.61
C SER A 290 38.53 3.00 -20.07
N VAL A 291 37.78 2.00 -19.59
CA VAL A 291 37.91 1.26 -18.32
C VAL A 291 37.54 1.95 -16.99
N ALA A 292 36.25 2.22 -16.75
CA ALA A 292 35.68 2.27 -15.39
C ALA A 292 34.15 2.07 -15.40
N SER A 293 33.65 0.94 -15.91
CA SER A 293 32.19 0.68 -15.93
C SER A 293 31.85 -0.81 -15.81
N ALA A 294 32.46 -1.51 -14.84
CA ALA A 294 32.16 -2.94 -14.63
C ALA A 294 31.98 -3.38 -13.16
N GLN A 295 31.87 -2.46 -12.19
CA GLN A 295 31.81 -2.89 -10.77
C GLN A 295 30.76 -2.20 -9.88
N GLN A 296 29.74 -1.58 -10.46
CA GLN A 296 28.72 -0.88 -9.66
C GLN A 296 27.29 -1.32 -10.00
N ILE A 297 27.05 -2.63 -9.95
CA ILE A 297 25.71 -3.22 -9.80
C ILE A 297 25.84 -4.37 -8.80
N ALA A 298 25.99 -4.08 -7.51
CA ALA A 298 25.91 -5.13 -6.49
C ALA A 298 25.67 -4.63 -5.06
N HIS A 299 24.97 -3.52 -4.82
CA HIS A 299 24.47 -3.20 -3.47
C HIS A 299 22.97 -2.88 -3.57
N GLY A 300 22.14 -3.88 -3.26
CA GLY A 300 20.71 -3.69 -3.05
C GLY A 300 20.48 -2.74 -1.87
N ASP A 301 19.56 -1.80 -2.07
CA ASP A 301 19.20 -0.77 -1.10
C ASP A 301 18.69 -1.43 0.20
N PRO A 302 19.36 -1.23 1.36
CA PRO A 302 19.08 -1.99 2.59
C PRO A 302 17.66 -1.79 3.15
N VAL A 303 16.96 -0.73 2.73
CA VAL A 303 15.60 -0.43 3.21
C VAL A 303 14.54 -1.35 2.59
N LEU A 304 14.76 -1.86 1.37
CA LEU A 304 13.85 -2.82 0.73
C LEU A 304 14.01 -4.25 1.29
N ALA A 305 15.13 -4.54 1.97
CA ALA A 305 15.38 -5.81 2.63
C ALA A 305 14.67 -5.93 4.00
N THR A 306 14.25 -4.82 4.60
CA THR A 306 13.78 -4.78 6.00
C THR A 306 12.36 -5.26 6.27
N ARG A 307 11.58 -5.68 5.26
CA ARG A 307 10.34 -6.45 5.48
C ARG A 307 10.47 -7.85 4.87
N THR A 308 11.38 -8.62 5.45
CA THR A 308 11.44 -10.06 5.22
C THR A 308 10.23 -10.68 5.91
N VAL A 309 9.35 -11.35 5.16
CA VAL A 309 8.33 -12.21 5.76
C VAL A 309 9.06 -13.48 6.21
N ASP A 310 9.26 -13.65 7.52
CA ASP A 310 9.73 -14.92 8.08
C ASP A 310 8.67 -16.00 7.82
N LEU A 311 9.01 -16.94 6.94
CA LEU A 311 8.13 -18.06 6.61
C LEU A 311 8.20 -19.10 7.72
N PRO A 312 7.09 -19.44 8.40
CA PRO A 312 7.10 -20.52 9.39
C PRO A 312 7.45 -21.86 8.74
N ALA A 313 8.24 -22.66 9.45
CA ALA A 313 8.74 -23.93 8.96
C ALA A 313 7.61 -24.92 8.61
N ARG A 314 7.78 -25.56 7.45
CA ARG A 314 6.91 -26.54 6.75
C ARG A 314 6.15 -27.50 7.68
N GLN A 315 4.83 -27.60 7.47
CA GLN A 315 4.09 -28.85 7.68
C GLN A 315 4.06 -29.63 6.35
N HIS A 316 4.53 -30.88 6.37
CA HIS A 316 4.57 -31.73 5.18
C HIS A 316 3.16 -32.20 4.80
N VAL A 317 2.61 -31.65 3.74
CA VAL A 317 1.42 -32.20 3.09
C VAL A 317 1.88 -33.37 2.21
N PRO A 318 1.23 -34.55 2.28
CA PRO A 318 1.61 -35.70 1.46
C PRO A 318 1.54 -35.38 -0.04
N VAL A 319 2.59 -35.75 -0.77
CA VAL A 319 2.80 -35.45 -2.20
C VAL A 319 1.64 -35.90 -3.10
N TRP A 320 0.83 -36.87 -2.66
CA TRP A 320 -0.31 -37.40 -3.42
C TRP A 320 -1.57 -36.52 -3.40
N VAL A 321 -1.68 -35.57 -2.45
CA VAL A 321 -2.89 -34.72 -2.31
C VAL A 321 -3.01 -33.72 -3.47
N ILE A 322 -1.89 -33.26 -4.00
CA ILE A 322 -1.83 -32.27 -5.09
C ILE A 322 -2.33 -32.84 -6.43
N PRO A 323 -1.84 -33.99 -6.93
CA PRO A 323 -2.39 -34.56 -8.17
C PRO A 323 -3.87 -34.95 -8.01
N ALA A 324 -4.31 -35.36 -6.82
CA ALA A 324 -5.72 -35.65 -6.56
C ALA A 324 -6.61 -34.40 -6.70
N LEU A 325 -6.21 -33.26 -6.15
CA LEU A 325 -6.98 -32.01 -6.26
C LEU A 325 -6.97 -31.44 -7.69
N VAL A 326 -5.86 -31.56 -8.41
CA VAL A 326 -5.79 -31.15 -9.83
C VAL A 326 -6.69 -32.03 -10.71
N LEU A 327 -6.72 -33.34 -10.46
CA LEU A 327 -7.62 -34.26 -11.16
C LEU A 327 -9.10 -33.88 -10.92
N VAL A 328 -9.46 -33.54 -9.68
CA VAL A 328 -10.81 -33.09 -9.32
C VAL A 328 -11.17 -31.79 -10.06
N ALA A 329 -10.25 -30.82 -10.15
CA ALA A 329 -10.48 -29.57 -10.87
C ALA A 329 -10.67 -29.78 -12.38
N ILE A 330 -9.87 -30.65 -13.00
CA ILE A 330 -9.98 -30.99 -14.44
C ILE A 330 -11.30 -31.71 -14.72
N VAL A 331 -11.70 -32.65 -13.87
CA VAL A 331 -12.98 -33.36 -14.00
C VAL A 331 -14.15 -32.38 -13.86
N ALA A 332 -14.09 -31.45 -12.89
CA ALA A 332 -15.13 -30.44 -12.71
C ALA A 332 -15.26 -29.52 -13.95
N ALA A 333 -14.14 -29.07 -14.52
CA ALA A 333 -14.15 -28.27 -15.75
C ALA A 333 -14.72 -29.05 -16.95
N GLY A 334 -14.36 -30.32 -17.11
CA GLY A 334 -14.87 -31.17 -18.18
C GLY A 334 -16.39 -31.44 -18.10
N VAL A 335 -16.91 -31.63 -16.88
CA VAL A 335 -18.36 -31.80 -16.66
C VAL A 335 -19.13 -30.52 -17.00
N PHE A 336 -18.59 -29.34 -16.67
CA PHE A 336 -19.24 -28.06 -16.96
C PHE A 336 -19.31 -27.76 -18.46
N VAL A 337 -18.23 -27.98 -19.20
CA VAL A 337 -18.21 -27.81 -20.68
C VAL A 337 -19.22 -28.76 -21.35
N LYS A 338 -19.38 -29.99 -20.84
CA LYS A 338 -20.40 -30.91 -21.35
C LYS A 338 -21.82 -30.49 -20.98
N ALA A 339 -22.04 -29.92 -19.79
CA ALA A 339 -23.35 -29.45 -19.38
C ALA A 339 -23.85 -28.30 -20.27
N ASP A 340 -22.97 -27.36 -20.64
CA ASP A 340 -23.30 -26.27 -21.57
C ASP A 340 -23.60 -26.77 -22.99
N ALA A 341 -22.84 -27.76 -23.48
CA ALA A 341 -23.10 -28.37 -24.79
C ALA A 341 -24.46 -29.10 -24.86
N ILE A 342 -24.91 -29.68 -23.75
CA ILE A 342 -26.21 -30.36 -23.65
C ILE A 342 -27.36 -29.36 -23.49
N ALA A 343 -27.16 -28.28 -22.74
CA ALA A 343 -28.15 -27.22 -22.58
C ALA A 343 -28.36 -26.40 -23.87
N GLY A 344 -27.29 -26.14 -24.64
CA GLY A 344 -27.35 -25.44 -25.92
C GLY A 344 -28.12 -26.22 -27.00
N ARG A 345 -28.05 -27.56 -27.02
CA ARG A 345 -28.79 -28.40 -27.98
C ARG A 345 -30.30 -28.46 -27.74
N LYS A 346 -30.79 -28.09 -26.55
CA LYS A 346 -32.23 -28.10 -26.23
C LYS A 346 -32.95 -26.79 -26.60
N ARG A 347 -32.23 -25.81 -27.15
CA ARG A 347 -32.76 -24.51 -27.58
C ARG A 347 -32.78 -24.33 -29.11
N SER A 348 -32.67 -25.42 -29.87
CA SER A 348 -32.80 -25.44 -31.34
C SER A 348 -33.97 -26.30 -31.76
#